data_AF-A0A8K0VHY2-F1
#
_entry.id   AF-A0A8K0VHY2-F1
#
_cell.length_a   1.000
_cell.length_b   1.000
_cell.length_c   1.000
_cell.angle_alpha   90.00
_cell.angle_beta   90.00
_cell.angle_gamma   90.00
#
_symmetry.space_group_name_H-M   'P 1'
#
loop_
_entity.id
_entity.type
_entity.pdbx_description
1 polymer ?
#
loop_
_entity_poly.entity_id
_entity_poly.type
_entity_poly.pdbx_seq_one_letter_code
_entity_poly.pdbx_strand_id
1 'polypeptide(L)'
;MSCEWGALAGIFPIDRTLERWLRNKATEAAMLNDRTTRERITHERVDELFANPVAADPDAVYAKQLYLNLSTLSPYVSGPNSVKIATPLNTLIPQGIKVDRAYIISCTNSRASDIRAAAKVSAQRENR
;
A
#
# COMPACT_ATOMS: atom_id res chain seq x y z
N MET A 1 5.38 3.44 3.94
CA MET A 1 6.04 3.76 5.21
C MET A 1 7.56 3.81 5.03
N SER A 2 8.05 4.56 4.04
CA SER A 2 9.49 4.74 3.82
C SER A 2 10.04 5.88 4.68
N CYS A 3 9.22 6.88 4.99
CA CYS A 3 9.59 8.02 5.82
C CYS A 3 9.90 7.63 7.27
N GLU A 4 9.28 6.58 7.80
CA GLU A 4 9.55 6.03 9.15
C GLU A 4 10.97 5.46 9.28
N TRP A 5 11.62 5.17 8.15
CA TRP A 5 13.02 4.73 8.06
C TRP A 5 13.99 5.86 7.66
N GLY A 6 13.50 7.09 7.58
CA GLY A 6 14.30 8.26 7.19
C GLY A 6 14.60 8.34 5.70
N ALA A 7 13.90 7.56 4.85
CA ALA A 7 14.05 7.68 3.42
C ALA A 7 13.36 8.96 2.91
N LEU A 8 13.98 9.60 1.90
CA LEU A 8 13.40 10.79 1.24
C LEU A 8 12.09 10.46 0.52
N ALA A 9 12.06 9.34 -0.20
CA ALA A 9 10.89 8.84 -0.91
C ALA A 9 10.96 7.31 -1.04
N GLY A 10 9.81 6.70 -1.32
CA GLY A 10 9.73 5.29 -1.75
C GLY A 10 9.04 5.23 -3.11
N ILE A 11 9.61 4.48 -4.05
CA ILE A 11 9.14 4.39 -5.43
C ILE A 11 9.05 2.91 -5.80
N PHE A 12 8.01 2.53 -6.53
CA PHE A 12 7.90 1.24 -7.20
C PHE A 12 8.02 1.46 -8.71
N PRO A 13 8.60 0.51 -9.45
CA PRO A 13 8.63 0.57 -10.91
C PRO A 13 7.21 0.59 -11.49
N ILE A 14 7.07 1.17 -12.68
CA ILE A 14 5.80 1.17 -13.41
C ILE A 14 5.46 -0.26 -13.82
N ASP A 15 4.25 -0.71 -13.47
CA ASP A 15 3.78 -2.07 -13.75
C ASP A 15 2.31 -2.08 -14.21
N ARG A 16 1.81 -3.28 -14.55
CA ARG A 16 0.41 -3.48 -14.97
C ARG A 16 -0.60 -3.18 -13.85
N THR A 17 -0.17 -3.30 -12.58
CA THR A 17 -1.02 -2.96 -11.43
C THR A 17 -1.30 -1.47 -11.41
N LEU A 18 -0.27 -0.65 -11.59
CA LEU A 18 -0.36 0.79 -11.71
C LEU A 18 -1.15 1.18 -12.94
N GLU A 19 -0.91 0.55 -14.10
CA GLU A 19 -1.65 0.83 -15.34
C GLU A 19 -3.15 0.67 -15.13
N ARG A 20 -3.57 -0.50 -14.64
CA ARG A 20 -4.97 -0.81 -14.38
C ARG A 20 -5.59 0.18 -13.40
N TRP A 21 -4.85 0.56 -12.35
CA TRP A 21 -5.32 1.54 -11.39
C TRP A 21 -5.51 2.92 -12.02
N LEU A 22 -4.54 3.40 -12.82
CA LEU A 22 -4.61 4.69 -13.50
C LEU A 22 -5.74 4.74 -14.53
N ARG A 23 -5.95 3.67 -15.32
CA ARG A 23 -7.08 3.58 -16.26
C ARG A 23 -8.42 3.66 -15.54
N ASN A 24 -8.56 2.97 -14.41
CA ASN A 24 -9.77 3.08 -13.58
C ASN A 24 -9.98 4.52 -13.08
N LYS A 25 -8.91 5.22 -12.70
CA LYS A 25 -8.98 6.62 -12.28
C LYS A 25 -9.29 7.59 -13.42
N ALA A 26 -8.80 7.33 -14.63
CA ALA A 26 -9.16 8.12 -15.81
C ALA A 26 -10.65 7.99 -16.14
N THR A 27 -11.19 6.77 -16.10
CA THR A 27 -12.64 6.56 -16.28
C THR A 27 -13.46 7.25 -15.19
N GLU A 28 -13.08 7.09 -13.91
CA GLU A 28 -13.76 7.75 -12.79
C GLU A 28 -13.73 9.28 -12.92
N ALA A 29 -12.60 9.84 -13.36
CA ALA A 29 -12.46 11.27 -13.58
C ALA A 29 -13.29 11.79 -14.77
N ALA A 30 -13.38 11.01 -15.86
CA ALA A 30 -14.20 11.37 -17.02
C ALA A 30 -15.70 11.36 -16.72
N MET A 31 -16.16 10.50 -15.80
CA MET A 31 -17.56 10.40 -15.39
C MET A 31 -18.04 11.53 -14.48
N LEU A 32 -17.12 12.25 -13.82
CA LEU A 32 -17.43 13.25 -12.80
C LEU A 32 -17.02 14.64 -13.28
N ASN A 33 -18.01 15.46 -13.65
CA ASN A 33 -17.78 16.79 -14.24
C ASN A 33 -17.01 17.76 -13.32
N ASP A 34 -17.16 17.64 -12.00
CA ASP A 34 -16.59 18.60 -11.04
C ASP A 34 -15.17 18.24 -10.57
N ARG A 35 -14.55 17.20 -11.13
CA ARG A 35 -13.22 16.77 -10.72
C ARG A 35 -12.14 17.42 -11.56
N THR A 36 -11.27 18.18 -10.91
CA THR A 36 -10.03 18.73 -11.51
C THR A 36 -9.10 17.66 -12.08
N THR A 37 -9.22 16.41 -11.62
CA THR A 37 -8.44 15.29 -12.15
C THR A 37 -8.83 14.90 -13.58
N ARG A 38 -10.00 15.32 -14.07
CA ARG A 38 -10.48 15.01 -15.43
C ARG A 38 -9.52 15.47 -16.53
N GLU A 39 -8.82 16.58 -16.29
CA GLU A 39 -7.83 17.12 -17.24
C GLU A 39 -6.43 16.54 -17.03
N ARG A 40 -6.16 15.91 -15.87
CA ARG A 40 -4.82 15.50 -15.45
C ARG A 40 -4.59 13.99 -15.52
N ILE A 41 -5.65 13.21 -15.41
CA ILE A 41 -5.63 11.74 -15.44
C ILE A 41 -6.58 11.32 -16.56
N THR A 42 -6.09 11.32 -17.78
CA THR A 42 -6.83 10.88 -18.98
C THR A 42 -6.28 9.57 -19.51
N HIS A 43 -7.04 8.85 -20.33
CA HIS A 43 -6.56 7.61 -20.94
C HIS A 43 -5.37 7.86 -21.87
N GLU A 44 -5.37 8.97 -22.61
CA GLU A 44 -4.27 9.38 -23.49
C GLU A 44 -2.98 9.61 -22.69
N ARG A 45 -3.09 10.27 -21.52
CA ARG A 45 -1.95 10.52 -20.63
C ARG A 45 -1.39 9.24 -20.02
N VAL A 46 -2.27 8.27 -19.77
CA VAL A 46 -1.85 6.93 -19.36
C VAL A 46 -1.12 6.27 -20.53
N ASP A 47 -1.67 6.29 -21.74
CA ASP A 47 -1.01 5.68 -22.90
C ASP A 47 0.39 6.29 -23.16
N GLU A 48 0.53 7.62 -23.05
CA GLU A 48 1.83 8.32 -23.11
C GLU A 48 2.83 7.79 -22.06
N LEU A 49 2.38 7.65 -20.80
CA LEU A 49 3.22 7.18 -19.70
C LEU A 49 3.71 5.74 -19.92
N PHE A 50 2.88 4.89 -20.53
CA PHE A 50 3.20 3.48 -20.75
C PHE A 50 3.86 3.20 -22.11
N ALA A 51 3.82 4.14 -23.06
CA ALA A 51 4.57 4.05 -24.31
C ALA A 51 6.08 4.09 -24.10
N ASN A 52 6.54 4.82 -23.08
CA ASN A 52 7.94 4.86 -22.65
C ASN A 52 8.04 4.94 -21.12
N PRO A 53 7.87 3.80 -20.42
CA PRO A 53 7.83 3.80 -18.97
C PRO A 53 9.20 4.09 -18.38
N VAL A 54 9.24 4.98 -17.38
CA VAL A 54 10.46 5.23 -16.60
C VAL A 54 10.83 3.95 -15.84
N ALA A 55 12.04 3.45 -16.08
CA ALA A 55 12.62 2.31 -15.43
C ALA A 55 14.03 2.65 -14.91
N ALA A 56 14.54 1.83 -13.99
CA ALA A 56 15.94 1.93 -13.58
C ALA A 56 16.84 1.43 -14.72
N ASP A 57 18.00 2.06 -14.87
CA ASP A 57 19.00 1.62 -15.85
C ASP A 57 19.51 0.21 -15.52
N PRO A 58 19.82 -0.64 -16.53
CA PRO A 58 20.31 -1.99 -16.29
C PRO A 58 21.60 -2.08 -15.47
N ASP A 59 22.41 -1.03 -15.47
CA ASP A 59 23.68 -0.88 -14.76
C ASP A 59 23.59 0.05 -13.55
N ALA A 60 22.38 0.36 -13.08
CA ALA A 60 22.18 1.20 -11.90
C ALA A 60 22.87 0.63 -10.65
N VAL A 61 23.65 1.49 -9.98
CA VAL A 61 24.38 1.13 -8.75
C VAL A 61 23.57 1.57 -7.52
N TYR A 62 23.34 0.63 -6.60
CA TYR A 62 22.60 0.87 -5.36
C TYR A 62 23.55 0.86 -4.17
N ALA A 63 23.45 1.86 -3.28
CA ALA A 63 24.25 1.91 -2.05
C ALA A 63 23.96 0.71 -1.11
N LYS A 64 22.75 0.15 -1.16
CA LYS A 64 22.36 -1.05 -0.43
C LYS A 64 21.27 -1.80 -1.17
N GLN A 65 21.37 -3.12 -1.20
CA GLN A 65 20.35 -4.02 -1.73
C GLN A 65 19.79 -4.89 -0.60
N LEU A 66 18.47 -5.00 -0.56
CA LEU A 66 17.75 -5.83 0.42
C LEU A 66 16.87 -6.81 -0.35
N TYR A 67 16.95 -8.08 0.02
CA TYR A 67 16.18 -9.16 -0.61
C TYR A 67 15.13 -9.66 0.38
N LEU A 68 13.87 -9.70 -0.06
CA LEU A 68 12.72 -10.10 0.75
C LEU A 68 11.95 -11.19 0.02
N ASN A 69 11.83 -12.37 0.65
CA ASN A 69 10.95 -13.42 0.16
C ASN A 69 9.53 -13.20 0.70
N LEU A 70 8.61 -12.81 -0.19
CA LEU A 70 7.22 -12.52 0.19
C LEU A 70 6.45 -13.77 0.64
N SER A 71 6.84 -14.96 0.18
CA SER A 71 6.20 -16.22 0.58
C SER A 71 6.50 -16.62 2.02
N THR A 72 7.58 -16.08 2.61
CA THR A 72 7.93 -16.31 4.03
C THR A 72 7.41 -15.20 4.95
N LEU A 73 6.74 -14.18 4.40
CA LEU A 73 6.28 -13.04 5.18
C LEU A 73 5.05 -13.41 6.01
N SER A 74 5.16 -13.26 7.33
CA SER A 74 4.02 -13.35 8.25
C SER A 74 3.45 -11.96 8.55
N PRO A 75 2.25 -11.84 9.14
CA PRO A 75 1.79 -10.58 9.73
C PRO A 75 2.74 -10.09 10.85
N TYR A 76 2.93 -8.77 10.93
CA TYR A 76 3.76 -8.10 11.95
C TYR A 76 2.97 -6.99 12.63
N VAL A 77 3.35 -6.68 13.87
CA VAL A 77 2.89 -5.51 14.62
C VAL A 77 4.12 -4.67 14.97
N SER A 78 4.04 -3.36 14.72
CA SER A 78 5.10 -2.42 15.10
C SER A 78 4.85 -1.83 16.49
N GLY A 79 5.92 -1.64 17.27
CA GLY A 79 5.88 -1.13 18.65
C GLY A 79 6.35 -2.14 19.71
N PRO A 80 6.21 -1.81 21.01
CA PRO A 80 5.63 -0.58 21.55
C PRO A 80 6.54 0.65 21.39
N ASN A 81 5.96 1.86 21.43
CA ASN A 81 6.64 3.17 21.49
C ASN A 81 7.61 3.53 20.34
N SER A 82 7.77 2.67 19.34
CA SER A 82 8.58 2.94 18.16
C SER A 82 8.09 2.15 16.97
N VAL A 83 7.97 2.82 15.82
CA VAL A 83 7.62 2.20 14.53
C VAL A 83 8.75 1.36 13.94
N LYS A 84 9.97 1.46 14.50
CA LYS A 84 11.14 0.70 14.06
C LYS A 84 11.22 -0.69 14.68
N ILE A 85 10.48 -0.92 15.76
CA ILE A 85 10.38 -2.23 16.40
C ILE A 85 9.26 -2.98 15.68
N ALA A 86 9.56 -4.11 15.06
CA ALA A 86 8.58 -4.94 14.35
C ALA A 86 8.64 -6.37 14.89
N THR A 87 7.53 -6.84 15.45
CA THR A 87 7.42 -8.17 16.07
C THR A 87 6.43 -9.02 15.27
N PRO A 88 6.79 -10.27 14.90
CA PRO A 88 5.87 -11.19 14.26
C PRO A 88 4.60 -11.41 15.09
N LEU A 89 3.43 -11.45 14.44
CA LEU A 89 2.15 -11.61 15.14
C LEU A 89 2.08 -12.93 15.94
N ASN A 90 2.66 -14.01 15.41
CA ASN A 90 2.71 -15.31 16.08
C ASN A 90 3.50 -15.29 17.41
N THR A 91 4.46 -14.37 17.57
CA THR A 91 5.20 -14.16 18.83
C THR A 91 4.38 -13.36 19.84
N LEU A 92 3.45 -12.53 19.38
CA LEU A 92 2.62 -11.68 20.24
C LEU A 92 1.36 -12.38 20.74
N ILE A 93 0.78 -13.29 19.96
CA ILE A 93 -0.45 -14.01 20.34
C ILE A 93 -0.36 -14.68 21.73
N PRO A 94 0.71 -15.44 22.07
CA PRO A 94 0.82 -16.10 23.37
C PRO A 94 0.89 -15.14 24.57
N GLN A 95 1.26 -13.87 24.34
CA GLN A 95 1.41 -12.88 25.40
C GLN A 95 0.07 -12.35 25.92
N GLY A 96 -1.05 -12.61 25.21
CA GLY A 96 -2.38 -12.25 25.68
C GLY A 96 -2.57 -10.75 25.92
N ILE A 97 -1.87 -9.90 25.16
CA ILE A 97 -1.90 -8.45 25.33
C ILE A 97 -3.33 -7.95 25.12
N LYS A 98 -3.92 -7.36 26.16
CA LYS A 98 -5.26 -6.78 26.09
C LYS A 98 -5.24 -5.57 25.14
N VAL A 99 -6.20 -5.54 24.22
CA VAL A 99 -6.44 -4.41 23.32
C VAL A 99 -7.70 -3.69 23.78
N ASP A 100 -7.55 -2.53 24.40
CA ASP A 100 -8.70 -1.74 24.87
C ASP A 100 -9.38 -0.96 23.73
N ARG A 101 -8.63 -0.61 22.68
CA ARG A 101 -9.12 0.17 21.53
C ARG A 101 -8.39 -0.26 20.26
N ALA A 102 -9.11 -0.25 19.14
CA ALA A 102 -8.56 -0.49 17.82
C ALA A 102 -9.06 0.57 16.84
N TYR A 103 -8.15 1.12 16.04
CA TYR A 103 -8.43 2.08 14.97
C TYR A 103 -8.00 1.46 13.65
N ILE A 104 -8.94 1.39 12.69
CA ILE A 104 -8.71 0.71 11.39
C ILE A 104 -8.23 1.69 10.31
N ILE A 105 -8.44 2.99 10.52
CA ILE A 105 -8.28 4.03 9.50
C ILE A 105 -7.03 4.86 9.80
N SER A 106 -6.22 5.08 8.78
CA SER A 106 -5.10 6.02 8.79
C SER A 106 -4.83 6.56 7.38
N CYS A 107 -3.84 7.44 7.23
CA CYS A 107 -3.33 7.82 5.92
C CYS A 107 -2.69 6.65 5.15
N THR A 108 -2.23 5.60 5.84
CA THR A 108 -1.60 4.42 5.21
C THR A 108 -2.60 3.34 4.78
N ASN A 109 -3.69 3.19 5.54
CA ASN A 109 -4.64 2.08 5.42
C ASN A 109 -6.09 2.60 5.56
N SER A 110 -6.63 3.14 4.47
CA SER A 110 -8.01 3.67 4.41
C SER A 110 -8.66 3.49 3.04
N ARG A 111 -8.08 2.64 2.18
CA ARG A 111 -8.67 2.33 0.87
C ARG A 111 -9.92 1.49 1.08
N ALA A 112 -10.84 1.50 0.12
CA ALA A 112 -12.03 0.66 0.16
C ALA A 112 -11.70 -0.84 0.32
N SER A 113 -10.55 -1.29 -0.21
CA SER A 113 -10.05 -2.66 -0.01
C SER A 113 -9.67 -2.95 1.45
N ASP A 114 -9.09 -1.98 2.16
CA ASP A 114 -8.67 -2.11 3.55
C ASP A 114 -9.90 -2.25 4.47
N ILE A 115 -10.88 -1.36 4.30
CA ILE A 115 -12.15 -1.37 5.06
C ILE A 115 -12.92 -2.67 4.78
N ARG A 116 -12.96 -3.12 3.52
CA ARG A 116 -13.59 -4.40 3.15
C ARG A 116 -12.91 -5.59 3.83
N ALA A 117 -11.58 -5.60 3.91
CA ALA A 117 -10.85 -6.67 4.59
C ALA A 117 -11.17 -6.69 6.10
N ALA A 118 -11.19 -5.53 6.75
CA ALA A 118 -11.58 -5.41 8.16
C ALA A 118 -13.02 -5.89 8.40
N ALA A 119 -13.98 -5.47 7.56
CA ALA A 119 -15.37 -5.88 7.67
C ALA A 119 -15.56 -7.41 7.54
N LYS A 120 -14.79 -8.06 6.65
CA LYS A 120 -14.82 -9.53 6.53
C LYS A 120 -14.40 -10.23 7.83
N VAL A 121 -13.37 -9.72 8.50
CA VAL A 121 -12.90 -10.29 9.78
C VAL A 121 -13.94 -10.11 10.88
N SER A 122 -14.58 -8.93 10.96
CA SER A 122 -15.63 -8.68 11.94
C SER A 122 -16.86 -9.56 11.72
N ALA A 123 -17.33 -9.69 10.48
CA ALA A 123 -18.49 -10.53 10.16
C ALA A 123 -18.25 -12.03 10.46
N GLN A 124 -17.01 -12.51 10.29
CA GLN A 124 -16.66 -13.90 10.64
C GLN A 124 -16.70 -14.16 12.16
N ARG A 125 -16.55 -13.12 12.98
CA ARG A 125 -16.66 -13.24 14.44
C ARG A 125 -18.10 -13.18 14.95
N GLU A 126 -19.01 -12.49 14.25
CA GLU A 126 -20.43 -12.46 14.62
C GLU A 126 -21.13 -13.82 14.37
N ASN A 127 -20.62 -14.61 13.42
CA ASN A 127 -21.15 -15.94 13.08
C ASN A 127 -20.48 -17.10 13.85
N ARG A 128 -19.70 -16.81 14.90
CA ARG A 128 -19.05 -17.80 15.78
C ARG A 128 -19.50 -17.60 17.22
#